data_AF-A0AAJ2R484-F1
#
_entry.id   AF-A0AAJ2R484-F1
#
_cell.length_a   1.000
_cell.length_b   1.000
_cell.length_c   1.000
_cell.angle_alpha   90.00
_cell.angle_beta   90.00
_cell.angle_gamma   90.00
#
_symmetry.space_group_name_H-M   'P 1'
#
loop_
_entity.id
_entity.type
_entity.pdbx_description
1 polymer ?
#
loop_
_entity_poly.entity_id
_entity_poly.type
_entity_poly.pdbx_seq_one_letter_code
_entity_poly.pdbx_strand_id
1 'polypeptide(L)'
;MMLVTLAQARDHIRSDTDADDADLKLKIEGASAAVIDYLGSFLPLDSAGDPLEDSQGDLIGVKPRAMQRIRNAVLITVAYMYRERDGSQEHSVPTQWGYGYALPQGATALLYSLRKPTVA
;
A
#
# COMPACT_ATOMS: atom_id res chain seq x y z
N MET A 1 8.56 4.28 -5.80
CA MET A 1 7.60 5.41 -5.69
C MET A 1 7.07 5.49 -4.27
N MET A 2 6.57 6.65 -3.85
CA MET A 2 6.02 6.86 -2.51
C MET A 2 4.62 7.49 -2.61
N LEU A 3 3.56 6.70 -2.42
CA LEU A 3 2.17 7.21 -2.48
C LEU A 3 1.78 8.05 -1.25
N VAL A 4 2.61 8.00 -0.21
CA VAL A 4 2.51 8.80 1.01
C VAL A 4 3.88 9.36 1.36
N THR A 5 3.90 10.51 2.01
CA THR A 5 5.13 11.14 2.47
C THR A 5 5.68 10.46 3.72
N LEU A 6 6.97 10.67 3.99
CA LEU A 6 7.62 10.21 5.21
C LEU A 6 6.96 10.79 6.47
N ALA A 7 6.57 12.07 6.44
CA ALA A 7 5.86 12.73 7.54
C ALA A 7 4.51 12.04 7.83
N GLN A 8 3.72 11.74 6.78
CA GLN A 8 2.46 11.02 6.96
C GLN A 8 2.65 9.62 7.55
N ALA A 9 3.68 8.89 7.13
CA ALA A 9 3.99 7.58 7.68
C ALA A 9 4.40 7.67 9.16
N ARG A 10 5.23 8.65 9.51
CA ARG A 10 5.67 8.92 10.87
C ARG A 10 4.51 9.26 11.80
N ASP A 11 3.65 10.20 11.37
CA ASP A 11 2.46 10.61 12.11
C ASP A 11 1.53 9.41 12.34
N HIS A 12 1.40 8.53 11.34
CA HIS A 12 0.55 7.35 11.42
C HIS A 12 1.03 6.35 12.47
N ILE A 13 2.35 6.11 12.56
CA ILE A 13 2.93 5.19 13.57
C ILE A 13 3.23 5.89 14.91
N ARG A 14 3.00 7.20 15.01
CA ARG A 14 3.29 8.03 16.19
C ARG A 14 4.76 7.96 16.62
N SER A 15 5.68 8.04 15.65
CA SER A 15 7.11 8.17 15.95
C SER A 15 7.48 9.65 16.09
N ASP A 16 8.07 10.03 17.22
CA ASP A 16 8.49 11.41 17.49
C ASP A 16 9.94 11.70 17.04
N THR A 17 10.62 10.71 16.45
CA THR A 17 12.05 10.79 16.07
C THR A 17 12.26 10.46 14.60
N ASP A 18 13.44 10.80 14.07
CA ASP A 18 13.85 10.52 12.69
C ASP A 18 14.85 9.35 12.58
N ALA A 19 15.12 8.65 13.69
CA ALA A 19 16.13 7.59 13.75
C ALA A 19 15.85 6.41 12.81
N ASP A 20 14.58 6.20 12.44
CA ASP A 20 14.09 5.12 11.58
C ASP A 20 13.69 5.59 10.17
N ASP A 21 13.99 6.84 9.79
CA ASP A 21 13.57 7.41 8.50
C ASP A 21 14.04 6.64 7.28
N ALA A 22 15.27 6.13 7.32
CA ALA A 22 15.82 5.33 6.22
C ALA A 22 15.02 4.03 6.03
N ASP A 23 14.66 3.37 7.13
CA ASP A 23 13.87 2.15 7.14
C ASP A 23 12.40 2.41 6.76
N LEU A 24 11.82 3.52 7.23
CA LEU A 24 10.47 3.93 6.86
C LEU A 24 10.34 4.22 5.36
N LYS A 25 11.34 4.85 4.73
CA LYS A 25 11.34 5.08 3.28
C LYS A 25 11.25 3.76 2.51
N LEU A 26 12.08 2.77 2.86
CA LEU A 26 12.04 1.45 2.23
C LEU A 26 10.67 0.79 2.38
N LYS A 27 10.06 0.90 3.56
CA LYS A 27 8.73 0.36 3.84
C LYS A 27 7.63 1.08 3.08
N ILE A 28 7.71 2.41 2.94
CA ILE A 28 6.75 3.18 2.15
C ILE A 28 6.80 2.77 0.67
N GLU A 29 8.01 2.59 0.13
CA GLU A 29 8.20 2.15 -1.25
C GLU A 29 7.61 0.75 -1.47
N GLY A 30 7.96 -0.22 -0.60
CA GLY A 30 7.44 -1.58 -0.68
C GLY A 30 5.92 -1.65 -0.49
N ALA A 31 5.38 -0.91 0.48
CA ALA A 31 3.93 -0.84 0.71
C ALA A 31 3.19 -0.18 -0.45
N SER A 32 3.76 0.86 -1.06
CA SER A 32 3.18 1.53 -2.23
C SER A 32 3.10 0.57 -3.42
N ALA A 33 4.19 -0.14 -3.71
CA ALA A 33 4.24 -1.15 -4.77
C ALA A 33 3.20 -2.26 -4.55
N ALA A 34 3.13 -2.82 -3.34
CA ALA A 34 2.17 -3.88 -3.03
C ALA A 34 0.70 -3.43 -3.17
N VAL A 35 0.40 -2.17 -2.84
CA VAL A 35 -0.95 -1.60 -3.04
C VAL A 35 -1.28 -1.41 -4.52
N ILE A 36 -0.32 -0.98 -5.33
CA ILE A 36 -0.48 -0.84 -6.78
C ILE A 36 -0.72 -2.20 -7.44
N ASP A 37 0.11 -3.20 -7.11
CA ASP A 37 -0.04 -4.56 -7.61
C ASP A 37 -1.41 -5.14 -7.25
N TYR A 38 -1.87 -4.88 -6.03
CA TYR A 38 -3.20 -5.29 -5.59
C TYR A 38 -4.32 -4.66 -6.43
N LEU A 39 -4.20 -3.38 -6.79
CA LEU A 39 -5.20 -2.65 -7.57
C LEU A 39 -5.21 -3.08 -9.04
N GLY A 40 -4.06 -3.45 -9.60
CA GLY A 40 -3.92 -3.94 -10.97
C GLY A 40 -4.59 -3.01 -12.00
N SER A 41 -5.47 -3.58 -12.84
CA SER A 41 -6.16 -2.88 -13.94
C SER A 41 -7.14 -1.76 -13.53
N PHE A 42 -7.26 -1.49 -12.23
CA PHE A 42 -7.91 -0.27 -11.74
C PHE A 42 -7.13 0.99 -12.13
N LEU A 43 -5.79 0.90 -12.13
CA LEU A 43 -4.92 2.04 -12.39
C LEU A 43 -4.64 2.18 -13.89
N PRO A 44 -4.67 3.41 -14.44
CA PRO A 44 -4.09 3.68 -15.75
C PRO A 44 -2.58 3.43 -15.72
N LEU A 45 -2.10 2.62 -16.64
CA LEU A 45 -0.67 2.29 -16.78
C LEU A 45 -0.08 2.94 -18.02
N ASP A 46 1.20 3.26 -17.97
CA ASP A 46 1.99 3.71 -19.11
C ASP A 46 2.40 2.54 -20.02
N SER A 47 3.25 2.83 -21.02
CA SER A 47 3.77 1.79 -21.93
C SER A 47 4.75 0.81 -21.29
N ALA A 48 5.33 1.16 -20.13
CA ALA A 48 6.21 0.28 -19.36
C ALA A 48 5.44 -0.61 -18.39
N GLY A 49 4.15 -0.34 -18.18
CA GLY A 49 3.28 -1.04 -17.23
C GLY A 49 3.28 -0.41 -15.84
N ASP A 50 3.84 0.78 -15.68
CA ASP A 50 3.86 1.52 -14.43
C ASP A 50 2.63 2.46 -14.33
N PRO A 51 2.08 2.70 -13.12
CA PRO A 51 1.00 3.67 -12.95
C PRO A 51 1.40 5.07 -13.40
N LEU A 52 0.47 5.75 -14.08
CA LEU A 52 0.68 7.14 -14.47
C LEU A 52 0.68 8.06 -13.24
N GLU A 53 1.72 8.86 -13.09
CA GLU A 53 1.89 9.85 -12.03
C GLU A 53 1.91 11.27 -12.61
N ASP A 54 1.39 12.24 -11.84
CA ASP A 54 1.54 13.66 -12.14
C ASP A 54 2.88 14.20 -11.65
N SER A 55 3.15 15.48 -11.90
CA SER A 55 4.38 16.15 -11.47
C SER A 55 4.58 16.20 -9.95
N GLN A 56 3.56 15.85 -9.15
CA GLN A 56 3.60 15.83 -7.69
C GLN A 56 3.70 14.40 -7.14
N GLY A 57 3.75 13.37 -8.01
CA GLY A 57 3.79 11.95 -7.63
C GLY A 57 2.42 11.38 -7.29
N ASP A 58 1.33 12.05 -7.65
CA ASP A 58 -0.03 11.55 -7.45
C ASP A 58 -0.52 10.75 -8.65
N LEU A 59 -1.26 9.67 -8.37
CA LEU A 59 -1.78 8.77 -9.39
C LEU A 59 -2.82 9.48 -10.28
N ILE A 60 -2.55 9.52 -11.58
CA ILE A 60 -3.43 10.10 -12.59
C ILE A 60 -4.64 9.20 -12.82
N GLY A 61 -5.81 9.82 -13.04
CA GLY A 61 -7.05 9.10 -13.34
C GLY A 61 -7.74 8.48 -12.10
N VAL A 62 -7.20 8.70 -10.91
CA VAL A 62 -7.78 8.24 -9.65
C VAL A 62 -8.64 9.34 -9.03
N LYS A 63 -9.90 9.02 -8.68
CA LYS A 63 -10.80 9.97 -8.00
C LYS A 63 -10.27 10.31 -6.59
N PRO A 64 -10.44 11.53 -6.07
CA PRO A 64 -9.91 11.93 -4.76
C PRO A 64 -10.30 11.00 -3.60
N ARG A 65 -11.56 10.53 -3.57
CA ARG A 65 -12.04 9.58 -2.55
C ARG A 65 -11.36 8.21 -2.63
N ALA A 66 -11.01 7.77 -3.84
CA ALA A 66 -10.24 6.54 -4.02
C ALA A 66 -8.78 6.76 -3.59
N MET A 67 -8.18 7.90 -3.95
CA MET A 67 -6.81 8.22 -3.54
C MET A 67 -6.64 8.24 -2.02
N GLN A 68 -7.62 8.79 -1.28
CA GLN A 68 -7.62 8.73 0.19
C GLN A 68 -7.60 7.31 0.74
N ARG A 69 -8.38 6.39 0.13
CA ARG A 69 -8.41 4.97 0.52
C ARG A 69 -7.07 4.29 0.22
N ILE A 70 -6.47 4.60 -0.93
CA ILE A 70 -5.16 4.08 -1.35
C ILE A 70 -4.07 4.52 -0.37
N ARG A 71 -3.97 5.82 -0.08
CA ARG A 71 -2.99 6.35 0.89
C ARG A 71 -3.16 5.71 2.27
N ASN A 72 -4.39 5.57 2.75
CA ASN A 72 -4.65 4.95 4.04
C ASN A 72 -4.30 3.44 4.05
N ALA A 73 -4.54 2.73 2.95
CA ALA A 73 -4.11 1.34 2.80
C ALA A 73 -2.57 1.20 2.81
N VAL A 74 -1.85 2.13 2.17
CA VAL A 74 -0.38 2.20 2.24
C VAL A 74 0.07 2.42 3.68
N LEU A 75 -0.50 3.39 4.40
CA LEU A 75 -0.15 3.65 5.81
C LEU A 75 -0.37 2.44 6.72
N ILE A 76 -1.50 1.75 6.60
CA ILE A 76 -1.79 0.51 7.35
C ILE A 76 -0.74 -0.56 7.03
N THR A 77 -0.33 -0.66 5.76
CA THR A 77 0.67 -1.63 5.32
C THR A 77 2.07 -1.29 5.84
N VAL A 78 2.43 -0.01 5.85
CA VAL A 78 3.68 0.48 6.47
C VAL A 78 3.70 0.17 7.97
N ALA A 79 2.62 0.46 8.70
CA ALA A 79 2.53 0.16 10.13
C ALA A 79 2.66 -1.34 10.41
N TYR A 80 2.05 -2.17 9.56
CA TYR A 80 2.20 -3.62 9.62
C TYR A 80 3.67 -4.03 9.45
N MET A 81 4.34 -3.62 8.37
CA MET A 81 5.75 -3.94 8.11
C MET A 81 6.71 -3.35 9.16
N TYR A 82 6.37 -2.20 9.74
CA TYR A 82 7.16 -1.57 10.78
C TYR A 82 7.16 -2.39 12.08
N ARG A 83 5.99 -2.93 12.43
CA ARG A 83 5.79 -3.81 13.59
C ARG A 83 6.31 -5.22 13.33
N GLU A 84 6.11 -5.74 12.12
CA GLU A 84 6.46 -7.09 11.70
C GLU A 84 7.65 -7.06 10.72
N ARG A 85 8.86 -7.27 11.26
CA ARG A 85 10.11 -6.98 10.54
C ARG A 85 10.77 -8.21 9.93
N ASP A 86 10.51 -9.38 10.47
CA ASP A 86 11.15 -10.65 10.07
C ASP A 86 10.17 -11.63 9.40
N GLY A 87 8.88 -11.28 9.33
CA GLY A 87 7.85 -12.14 8.79
C GLY A 87 7.44 -13.25 9.77
N SER A 88 7.84 -13.17 11.04
CA SER A 88 7.56 -14.22 12.03
C SER A 88 6.08 -14.39 12.39
N GLN A 89 5.22 -13.44 12.06
CA GLN A 89 3.74 -13.61 12.12
C GLN A 89 3.15 -14.55 11.03
N GLU A 90 3.97 -15.46 10.50
CA GLU A 90 3.75 -16.30 9.30
C GLU A 90 2.61 -17.33 9.35
N HIS A 91 1.94 -17.64 10.49
CA HIS A 91 1.11 -18.86 10.53
C HIS A 91 -0.35 -18.73 10.99
N SER A 92 -0.98 -17.58 10.83
CA SER A 92 -2.45 -17.56 10.84
C SER A 92 -3.01 -16.67 9.73
N VAL A 93 -2.92 -17.14 8.50
CA VAL A 93 -4.00 -16.89 7.56
C VAL A 93 -4.97 -18.06 7.76
N PRO A 94 -6.05 -17.90 8.56
CA PRO A 94 -7.06 -18.94 8.67
C PRO A 94 -7.46 -19.41 7.28
N THR A 95 -7.55 -20.72 7.07
CA THR A 95 -7.77 -21.36 5.76
C THR A 95 -8.97 -20.78 4.99
N GLN A 96 -9.95 -20.21 5.71
CA GLN A 96 -11.10 -19.50 5.15
C GLN A 96 -10.77 -18.25 4.31
N TRP A 97 -9.56 -17.70 4.43
CA TRP A 97 -9.13 -16.49 3.70
C TRP A 97 -8.35 -16.81 2.42
N GLY A 98 -8.19 -18.10 2.09
CA GLY A 98 -7.55 -18.59 0.86
C GLY A 98 -6.03 -18.77 0.96
N TYR A 99 -5.44 -19.25 -0.13
CA TYR A 99 -4.00 -19.38 -0.31
C TYR A 99 -3.48 -18.16 -1.06
N GLY A 100 -2.89 -17.21 -0.35
CA GLY A 100 -2.26 -16.05 -0.97
C GLY A 100 -1.87 -14.99 0.05
N TYR A 101 -0.67 -14.45 -0.11
CA TYR A 101 -0.21 -13.28 0.62
C TYR A 101 -1.11 -12.09 0.27
N ALA A 102 -1.98 -11.70 1.20
CA ALA A 102 -2.84 -10.53 1.07
C ALA A 102 -2.22 -9.34 1.80
N LEU A 103 -2.49 -8.12 1.31
CA LEU A 103 -2.29 -6.91 2.12
C LEU A 103 -3.02 -7.07 3.47
N PRO A 104 -2.58 -6.37 4.53
CA PRO A 104 -3.26 -6.42 5.83
C PRO A 104 -4.77 -6.20 5.69
N GLN A 105 -5.58 -6.87 6.50
CA GLN A 105 -7.04 -6.89 6.34
C GLN A 105 -7.66 -5.49 6.23
N GLY A 106 -7.17 -4.53 7.02
CA GLY A 106 -7.62 -3.13 6.95
C GLY A 106 -7.30 -2.47 5.60
N ALA A 107 -6.11 -2.71 5.06
CA ALA A 107 -5.72 -2.23 3.73
C ALA A 107 -6.57 -2.90 2.64
N THR A 108 -6.75 -4.22 2.71
CA THR A 108 -7.61 -4.97 1.79
C THR A 108 -9.05 -4.46 1.80
N ALA A 109 -9.65 -4.21 2.98
CA ALA A 109 -11.02 -3.69 3.10
C ALA A 109 -11.17 -2.31 2.43
N LEU A 110 -10.14 -1.46 2.53
CA LEU A 110 -10.12 -0.16 1.84
C LEU A 110 -9.99 -0.29 0.33
N LEU A 111 -9.37 -1.33 -0.20
CA LEU A 111 -9.07 -1.47 -1.63
C LEU A 111 -10.02 -2.41 -2.37
N TYR A 112 -10.73 -3.28 -1.65
CA TYR A 112 -11.50 -4.39 -2.24
C TYR A 112 -12.43 -3.95 -3.37
N SER A 113 -13.20 -2.87 -3.16
CA SER A 113 -14.14 -2.36 -4.17
C SER A 113 -13.47 -1.60 -5.33
N LEU A 114 -12.18 -1.29 -5.23
CA LEU A 114 -11.42 -0.59 -6.28
C LEU A 114 -10.78 -1.60 -7.22
N ARG A 115 -10.33 -2.74 -6.68
CA ARG A 115 -9.78 -3.84 -7.47
C ARG A 115 -10.85 -4.35 -8.44
N LYS A 116 -10.52 -4.33 -9.73
CA LYS A 116 -11.34 -5.01 -10.74
C LYS A 116 -10.97 -6.50 -10.73
N PRO A 117 -11.93 -7.41 -10.50
CA PRO A 117 -11.65 -8.83 -10.66
C PRO A 117 -11.28 -9.10 -12.11
N THR A 118 -10.11 -9.67 -12.36
CA THR A 118 -9.77 -10.23 -13.65
C THR A 118 -10.51 -11.56 -13.77
N VAL A 119 -11.67 -11.55 -14.43
CA VAL A 119 -12.34 -12.78 -14.84
C VAL A 119 -11.75 -13.14 -16.20
N ALA A 120 -11.03 -14.26 -16.26
CA ALA A 120 -10.51 -14.81 -17.52
C ALA A 120 -11.65 -15.44 -18.33
#